data_AF-A0A8X6IJQ0-F1
#
_entry.id   AF-A0A8X6IJQ0-F1
#
_cell.length_a   1.000
_cell.length_b   1.000
_cell.length_c   1.000
_cell.angle_alpha   90.00
_cell.angle_beta   90.00
_cell.angle_gamma   90.00
#
_symmetry.space_group_name_H-M   'P 1'
#
loop_
_entity.id
_entity.type
_entity.pdbx_description
1 polymer ?
#
loop_
_entity_poly.entity_id
_entity_poly.type
_entity_poly.pdbx_seq_one_letter_code
_entity_poly.pdbx_strand_id
1 'polypeptide(L)'
;MFTCVTSPVPLFEIEVYEATGTVCADTGASQSVGGELMFKFLKNRGQKFTELYLSMCLADGQQSTPLVQKATVPITVCGRTFQTDLIFLPHAKGNRTLLGVDFLKISGIVMNMRKNYWYFGDKPNCRIPFAIDIPLPTNDSPVELNNSSCPTSSISSDVPVQRNPADETETSDHHLREEEGQDLDAKERNDLIVLLNENKDVFRLGGEPTPFVKHFINTGDHPPVSTAPYRISPNRK
;
A
#
# COMPACT_ATOMS: atom_id res chain seq x y z
N MET A 1 10.45 24.10 13.00
CA MET A 1 9.24 23.29 12.97
C MET A 1 9.40 22.08 11.99
N PHE A 2 9.24 20.79 12.38
CA PHE A 2 8.79 19.62 11.62
C PHE A 2 7.29 19.85 11.40
N THR A 3 7.02 20.72 10.45
CA THR A 3 5.72 20.76 9.81
C THR A 3 5.53 19.39 9.17
N CYS A 4 4.51 18.66 9.64
CA CYS A 4 4.04 17.45 8.97
C CYS A 4 3.51 17.87 7.60
N VAL A 5 4.39 17.85 6.61
CA VAL A 5 3.96 17.82 5.20
C VAL A 5 3.43 16.41 5.01
N THR A 6 2.12 16.28 4.84
CA THR A 6 1.49 15.01 4.50
C THR A 6 2.10 14.53 3.19
N SER A 7 2.97 13.52 3.25
CA SER A 7 3.39 12.81 2.05
C SER A 7 2.14 12.34 1.32
N PRO A 8 2.04 12.51 -0.01
CA PRO A 8 0.87 12.10 -0.76
C PRO A 8 0.63 10.60 -0.54
N VAL A 9 -0.48 10.26 0.10
CA VAL A 9 -0.95 8.89 0.25
C VAL A 9 -1.39 8.42 -1.14
N PRO A 10 -1.00 7.22 -1.60
CA PRO A 10 -1.46 6.70 -2.88
C PRO A 10 -2.97 6.46 -2.80
N LEU A 11 -3.76 7.38 -3.35
CA LEU A 11 -5.21 7.26 -3.37
C LEU A 11 -5.69 6.70 -4.70
N PHE A 12 -6.67 5.80 -4.63
CA PHE A 12 -7.44 5.34 -5.77
C PHE A 12 -8.83 5.93 -5.72
N GLU A 13 -9.29 6.42 -6.87
CA GLU A 13 -10.71 6.64 -7.10
C GLU A 13 -11.36 5.29 -7.39
N ILE A 14 -12.40 4.98 -6.63
CA ILE A 14 -13.16 3.75 -6.73
C ILE A 14 -14.64 4.06 -6.86
N GLU A 15 -15.39 3.09 -7.36
CA GLU A 15 -16.84 3.10 -7.36
C GLU A 15 -17.35 1.87 -6.60
N VAL A 16 -18.32 2.09 -5.71
CA VAL A 16 -19.03 1.05 -4.96
C VAL A 16 -20.52 1.39 -4.99
N TYR A 17 -21.35 0.47 -5.50
CA TYR A 17 -22.80 0.69 -5.63
C TYR A 17 -23.16 2.04 -6.27
N GLU A 18 -22.55 2.37 -7.41
CA GLU A 18 -22.78 3.61 -8.19
C GLU A 18 -22.34 4.91 -7.47
N ALA A 19 -21.71 4.80 -6.30
CA ALA A 19 -21.11 5.94 -5.61
C ALA A 19 -19.60 5.92 -5.80
N THR A 20 -19.04 7.06 -6.20
CA THR A 20 -17.59 7.23 -6.30
C THR A 20 -17.00 7.72 -4.98
N GLY A 21 -15.75 7.36 -4.73
CA GLY A 21 -15.01 7.80 -3.56
C GLY A 21 -13.52 7.50 -3.68
N THR A 22 -12.73 8.07 -2.77
CA THR A 22 -11.28 7.83 -2.73
C THR A 22 -10.90 6.95 -1.55
N VAL A 23 -10.02 5.98 -1.79
CA VAL A 23 -9.49 5.07 -0.77
C VAL A 23 -7.98 4.99 -0.86
N CYS A 24 -7.33 4.61 0.25
CA CYS A 24 -5.88 4.50 0.27
C CYS A 24 -5.44 3.11 -0.23
N ALA A 25 -4.41 3.07 -1.06
CA ALA A 25 -3.65 1.85 -1.29
C ALA A 25 -2.68 1.64 -0.12
N ASP A 26 -2.71 0.48 0.51
CA ASP A 26 -1.87 0.18 1.67
C ASP A 26 -1.15 -1.17 1.49
N THR A 27 0.11 -1.11 1.08
CA THR A 27 0.95 -2.31 0.96
C THR A 27 1.38 -2.88 2.31
N GLY A 28 1.20 -2.15 3.41
CA GLY A 28 1.46 -2.62 4.77
C GLY A 28 0.32 -3.44 5.36
N ALA A 29 -0.88 -3.35 4.78
CA ALA A 29 -2.04 -4.12 5.22
C ALA A 29 -2.17 -5.43 4.41
N SER A 30 -2.18 -6.57 5.10
CA SER A 30 -2.42 -7.87 4.45
C SER A 30 -3.85 -8.00 3.92
N GLN A 31 -4.82 -7.40 4.62
CA GLN A 31 -6.23 -7.40 4.26
C GLN A 31 -6.76 -5.98 4.07
N SER A 32 -7.77 -5.84 3.21
CA SER A 32 -8.46 -4.57 3.00
C SER A 32 -9.37 -4.22 4.17
N VAL A 33 -9.25 -2.99 4.68
CA VAL A 33 -9.96 -2.50 5.87
C VAL A 33 -10.92 -1.39 5.49
N GLY A 34 -12.19 -1.55 5.84
CA GLY A 34 -13.22 -0.56 5.62
C GLY A 34 -13.20 0.58 6.64
N GLY A 35 -13.26 1.82 6.14
CA GLY A 35 -13.43 3.02 6.94
C GLY A 35 -14.83 3.18 7.52
N GLU A 36 -14.99 4.04 8.53
CA GLU A 36 -16.30 4.31 9.15
C GLU A 36 -17.34 4.80 8.12
N LEU A 37 -16.94 5.66 7.19
CA LEU A 37 -17.84 6.18 6.16
C LEU A 37 -18.28 5.09 5.18
N MET A 38 -17.35 4.23 4.76
CA MET A 38 -17.65 3.07 3.90
C MET A 38 -18.60 2.10 4.61
N PHE A 39 -18.38 1.83 5.90
CA PHE A 39 -19.27 0.99 6.70
C PHE A 39 -20.71 1.52 6.72
N LYS A 40 -20.88 2.81 7.05
CA LYS A 40 -22.20 3.46 7.08
C LYS A 40 -22.86 3.44 5.70
N PHE A 41 -22.09 3.75 4.65
CA PHE A 41 -22.57 3.72 3.27
C PHE A 41 -23.11 2.33 2.88
N LEU A 42 -22.33 1.28 3.10
CA LEU A 42 -22.71 -0.10 2.80
C LEU A 42 -23.93 -0.55 3.61
N LYS A 43 -23.97 -0.21 4.91
CA LYS A 43 -25.11 -0.50 5.78
C LYS A 43 -26.41 0.15 5.28
N ASN A 44 -26.33 1.41 4.83
CA ASN A 44 -27.48 2.13 4.26
C ASN A 44 -27.96 1.52 2.92
N ARG A 45 -27.07 0.86 2.18
CA ARG A 45 -27.39 0.12 0.95
C ARG A 45 -27.86 -1.32 1.21
N GLY A 46 -28.03 -1.72 2.48
CA GLY A 46 -28.51 -3.06 2.85
C GLY A 46 -27.46 -4.16 2.73
N GLN A 47 -26.17 -3.82 2.65
CA GLN A 47 -25.08 -4.80 2.67
C GLN A 47 -25.17 -5.65 3.94
N LYS A 48 -25.08 -6.98 3.76
CA LYS A 48 -24.97 -7.91 4.88
C LYS A 48 -23.52 -8.03 5.32
N PHE A 49 -23.33 -8.10 6.63
CA PHE A 49 -22.04 -8.28 7.28
C PHE A 49 -22.06 -9.59 8.06
N THR A 50 -20.94 -10.30 8.04
CA THR A 50 -20.68 -11.46 8.88
C THR A 50 -19.79 -11.04 10.03
N GLU A 51 -20.20 -11.39 11.25
CA GLU A 51 -19.37 -11.20 12.44
C GLU A 51 -18.44 -12.40 12.62
N LEU A 52 -17.16 -12.13 12.86
CA LEU A 52 -16.16 -13.15 13.12
C LEU A 52 -15.08 -12.62 14.06
N TYR A 53 -14.45 -13.53 14.81
CA TYR A 53 -13.22 -13.22 15.52
C TYR A 53 -12.03 -13.39 14.57
N LEU A 54 -11.24 -12.34 14.41
CA LEU A 54 -10.08 -12.35 13.51
C LEU A 54 -8.82 -12.09 14.32
N SER A 55 -7.81 -12.98 14.22
CA SER A 55 -6.49 -12.69 14.77
C SER A 55 -5.82 -11.62 13.92
N MET A 56 -5.50 -10.49 14.54
CA MET A 56 -4.95 -9.31 13.88
C MET A 56 -3.75 -8.79 14.65
N CYS A 57 -2.67 -8.51 13.92
CA CYS A 57 -1.57 -7.69 14.40
C CYS A 57 -1.72 -6.31 13.74
N LEU A 58 -1.97 -5.27 14.54
CA LEU A 58 -2.05 -3.90 14.04
C LEU A 58 -0.65 -3.33 13.86
N ALA A 59 -0.56 -2.21 13.14
CA ALA A 59 0.72 -1.54 12.87
C ALA A 59 1.45 -1.05 14.13
N ASP A 60 0.75 -0.93 15.27
CA ASP A 60 1.33 -0.61 16.58
C ASP A 60 1.96 -1.85 17.28
N GLY A 61 1.95 -3.00 16.62
CA GLY A 61 2.46 -4.27 17.14
C GLY A 61 1.54 -4.95 18.14
N GLN A 62 0.35 -4.39 18.41
CA GLN A 62 -0.63 -5.05 19.27
C GLN A 62 -1.27 -6.21 18.51
N GLN A 63 -1.19 -7.38 19.13
CA GLN A 63 -1.93 -8.55 18.70
C GLN A 63 -3.24 -8.62 19.46
N SER A 64 -4.33 -8.77 18.72
CA SER A 64 -5.66 -8.91 19.29
C SER A 64 -6.50 -9.85 18.43
N THR A 65 -7.53 -10.43 19.04
CA THR A 65 -8.54 -11.24 18.36
C THR A 65 -9.92 -10.57 18.47
N PRO A 66 -10.11 -9.35 17.95
CA PRO A 66 -11.36 -8.63 18.11
C PRO A 66 -12.49 -9.31 17.34
N LEU A 67 -13.72 -9.08 17.81
CA LEU A 67 -14.92 -9.30 17.01
C LEU A 67 -14.94 -8.23 15.92
N VAL A 68 -14.82 -8.65 14.67
CA VAL A 68 -14.85 -7.78 13.48
C VAL A 68 -16.08 -8.08 12.64
N GLN A 69 -16.48 -7.12 11.83
CA GLN A 69 -17.49 -7.30 10.80
C GLN A 69 -16.81 -7.42 9.45
N LYS A 70 -17.24 -8.38 8.63
CA LYS A 70 -16.70 -8.61 7.29
C LYS A 70 -17.81 -8.56 6.26
N ALA A 71 -17.54 -7.95 5.12
CA ALA A 71 -18.42 -7.98 3.96
C ALA A 71 -17.61 -8.09 2.67
N THR A 72 -18.08 -8.92 1.74
CA THR A 72 -17.59 -8.92 0.36
C THR A 72 -18.31 -7.81 -0.41
N VAL A 73 -17.52 -6.92 -1.00
CA VAL A 73 -18.00 -5.70 -1.66
C VAL A 73 -17.43 -5.66 -3.09
N PRO A 74 -18.27 -5.41 -4.12
CA PRO A 74 -17.79 -5.17 -5.47
C PRO A 74 -17.16 -3.77 -5.54
N ILE A 75 -15.83 -3.71 -5.67
CA ILE A 75 -15.08 -2.47 -5.80
C ILE A 75 -14.67 -2.31 -7.26
N THR A 76 -15.13 -1.23 -7.89
CA THR A 76 -14.75 -0.89 -9.27
C THR A 76 -13.64 0.14 -9.28
N VAL A 77 -12.58 -0.11 -10.04
CA VAL A 77 -11.48 0.83 -10.26
C VAL A 77 -11.22 0.93 -11.75
N CYS A 78 -11.34 2.13 -12.32
CA CYS A 78 -11.18 2.40 -13.76
C CYS A 78 -11.92 1.39 -14.65
N GLY A 79 -13.20 1.13 -14.35
CA GLY A 79 -14.08 0.24 -15.11
C GLY A 79 -13.86 -1.26 -14.88
N ARG A 80 -12.95 -1.67 -13.98
CA ARG A 80 -12.77 -3.08 -13.59
C ARG A 80 -13.31 -3.32 -12.18
N THR A 81 -14.19 -4.30 -12.03
CA THR A 81 -14.80 -4.64 -10.74
C THR A 81 -14.16 -5.87 -10.11
N PHE A 82 -13.82 -5.78 -8.83
CA PHE A 82 -13.20 -6.84 -8.04
C PHE A 82 -14.04 -7.11 -6.79
N GLN A 83 -14.37 -8.38 -6.54
CA GLN A 83 -15.00 -8.78 -5.30
C GLN A 83 -13.96 -8.75 -4.18
N THR A 84 -14.15 -7.85 -3.23
CA THR A 84 -13.14 -7.55 -2.22
C THR A 84 -13.74 -7.74 -0.84
N ASP A 85 -13.08 -8.57 -0.04
CA ASP A 85 -13.42 -8.72 1.36
C ASP A 85 -12.92 -7.51 2.15
N LEU A 86 -13.84 -6.75 2.74
CA LEU A 86 -13.53 -5.66 3.65
C LEU A 86 -13.78 -6.10 5.08
N ILE A 87 -12.79 -5.92 5.94
CA ILE A 87 -12.94 -6.04 7.39
C ILE A 87 -13.21 -4.66 8.01
N PHE A 88 -14.11 -4.61 8.97
CA PHE A 88 -14.55 -3.41 9.66
C PHE A 88 -14.31 -3.57 11.15
N LEU A 89 -13.58 -2.61 11.72
CA LEU A 89 -13.30 -2.53 13.15
C LEU A 89 -14.37 -1.63 13.79
N PRO A 90 -15.31 -2.17 14.59
CA PRO A 90 -16.46 -1.38 15.07
C PRO A 90 -16.07 -0.17 15.94
N HIS A 91 -14.92 -0.27 16.61
CA HIS A 91 -14.39 0.76 17.50
C HIS A 91 -13.52 1.80 16.78
N ALA A 92 -13.10 1.57 15.54
CA ALA A 92 -12.33 2.53 14.78
C ALA A 92 -13.24 3.67 14.28
N LYS A 93 -12.82 4.92 14.51
CA LYS A 93 -13.54 6.14 14.13
C LYS A 93 -12.67 7.04 13.29
N GLY A 94 -13.27 7.68 12.31
CA GLY A 94 -12.55 8.58 11.39
C GLY A 94 -11.47 7.90 10.54
N ASN A 95 -11.37 6.57 10.55
CA ASN A 95 -10.42 5.84 9.73
C ASN A 95 -10.88 5.83 8.27
N ARG A 96 -9.91 6.00 7.36
CA ARG A 96 -10.13 5.82 5.92
C ARG A 96 -10.24 4.35 5.56
N THR A 97 -10.89 4.07 4.45
CA THR A 97 -10.84 2.75 3.83
C THR A 97 -9.46 2.54 3.20
N LEU A 98 -8.89 1.36 3.46
CA LEU A 98 -7.58 0.92 2.99
C LEU A 98 -7.76 -0.32 2.12
N LEU A 99 -7.16 -0.32 0.93
CA LEU A 99 -7.06 -1.49 0.06
C LEU A 99 -5.70 -2.13 0.28
N GLY A 100 -5.73 -3.31 0.89
CA GLY A 100 -4.57 -4.08 1.27
C GLY A 100 -3.96 -4.86 0.12
N VAL A 101 -2.93 -5.63 0.45
CA VAL A 101 -2.22 -6.52 -0.46
C VAL A 101 -3.15 -7.56 -1.09
N ASP A 102 -4.19 -8.01 -0.39
CA ASP A 102 -5.24 -8.87 -0.93
C ASP A 102 -5.88 -8.29 -2.20
N PHE A 103 -6.34 -7.04 -2.15
CA PHE A 103 -6.90 -6.32 -3.28
C PHE A 103 -5.84 -6.01 -4.34
N LEU A 104 -4.68 -5.51 -3.92
CA LEU A 104 -3.61 -5.10 -4.85
C LEU A 104 -3.11 -6.28 -5.70
N LYS A 105 -3.02 -7.48 -5.12
CA LYS A 105 -2.65 -8.70 -5.83
C LYS A 105 -3.69 -9.10 -6.87
N ILE A 106 -4.97 -9.18 -6.49
CA ILE A 106 -6.03 -9.62 -7.42
C ILE A 106 -6.30 -8.62 -8.52
N SER A 107 -6.13 -7.33 -8.25
CA SER A 107 -6.33 -6.26 -9.23
C SER A 107 -5.17 -6.15 -10.22
N GLY A 108 -3.99 -6.68 -9.88
CA GLY A 108 -2.79 -6.57 -10.70
C GLY A 108 -2.30 -5.12 -10.85
N ILE A 109 -2.59 -4.26 -9.87
CA ILE A 109 -2.18 -2.86 -9.90
C ILE A 109 -0.68 -2.74 -9.63
N VAL A 110 0.00 -1.93 -10.45
CA VAL A 110 1.40 -1.54 -10.28
C VAL A 110 1.47 -0.05 -10.00
N MET A 111 2.10 0.30 -8.89
CA MET A 111 2.21 1.67 -8.40
C MET A 111 3.61 2.23 -8.67
N ASN A 112 3.68 3.37 -9.36
CA ASN A 112 4.91 4.15 -9.52
C ASN A 112 4.85 5.39 -8.63
N MET A 113 5.32 5.24 -7.39
CA MET A 113 5.31 6.29 -6.38
C MET A 113 6.15 7.51 -6.80
N ARG A 114 7.31 7.29 -7.42
CA ARG A 114 8.21 8.38 -7.86
C ARG A 114 7.56 9.27 -8.92
N LYS A 115 6.82 8.68 -9.86
CA LYS A 115 6.17 9.40 -10.95
C LYS A 115 4.69 9.72 -10.67
N ASN A 116 4.21 9.42 -9.47
CA ASN A 116 2.85 9.69 -8.99
C ASN A 116 1.73 9.14 -9.90
N TYR A 117 1.90 7.90 -10.39
CA TYR A 117 0.86 7.21 -11.15
C TYR A 117 0.83 5.72 -10.81
N TRP A 118 -0.26 5.06 -11.20
CA TRP A 118 -0.40 3.62 -11.19
C TRP A 118 -0.97 3.13 -12.53
N TYR A 119 -0.96 1.82 -12.75
CA TYR A 119 -1.52 1.18 -13.93
C TYR A 119 -1.88 -0.27 -13.62
N PHE A 120 -2.72 -0.90 -14.44
CA PHE A 120 -2.89 -2.36 -14.39
C PHE A 120 -1.73 -3.05 -15.10
N GLY A 121 -1.17 -4.11 -14.51
CA GLY A 121 -0.02 -4.82 -15.04
C GLY A 121 -0.23 -5.39 -16.45
N ASP A 122 -1.48 -5.68 -16.82
CA ASP A 122 -1.87 -6.11 -18.17
C ASP A 122 -2.01 -4.94 -19.18
N LYS A 123 -1.98 -3.68 -18.71
CA LYS A 123 -2.09 -2.45 -19.51
C LYS A 123 -1.10 -1.37 -19.03
N PRO A 124 0.23 -1.58 -19.16
CA PRO A 124 1.25 -0.66 -18.65
C PRO A 124 1.28 0.73 -19.29
N ASN A 125 0.64 0.88 -20.45
CA ASN A 125 0.52 2.14 -21.17
C ASN A 125 -0.66 2.99 -20.68
N CYS A 126 -1.61 2.40 -19.95
CA CYS A 126 -2.75 3.11 -19.36
C CYS A 126 -2.36 3.60 -17.96
N ARG A 127 -1.61 4.70 -17.90
CA ARG A 127 -1.15 5.31 -16.65
C ARG A 127 -2.22 6.24 -16.09
N ILE A 128 -2.58 6.02 -14.84
CA ILE A 128 -3.60 6.78 -14.13
C ILE A 128 -2.91 7.50 -12.97
N PRO A 129 -3.03 8.84 -12.85
CA PRO A 129 -2.47 9.54 -11.71
C PRO A 129 -3.13 9.06 -10.41
N PHE A 130 -2.41 9.09 -9.29
CA PHE A 130 -3.07 8.92 -7.99
C PHE A 130 -4.08 10.03 -7.77
N ALA A 131 -5.21 9.70 -7.13
CA ALA A 131 -6.22 10.68 -6.80
C ALA A 131 -5.66 11.70 -5.79
N ILE A 132 -6.17 12.93 -5.86
CA ILE A 132 -5.80 13.98 -4.92
C ILE A 132 -6.71 13.87 -3.71
N ASP A 133 -6.10 13.89 -2.53
CA ASP A 133 -6.83 14.03 -1.28
C ASP A 133 -7.35 15.47 -1.20
N ILE A 134 -8.53 15.74 -1.73
CA ILE A 134 -9.16 17.04 -1.54
C ILE A 134 -9.67 17.05 -0.09
N PRO A 135 -9.10 17.87 0.82
CA PRO A 135 -9.71 18.07 2.12
C PRO A 135 -11.13 18.56 1.88
N LEU A 136 -12.12 17.91 2.51
CA LEU A 136 -13.52 18.34 2.44
C LEU A 136 -13.56 19.87 2.58
N PRO A 137 -14.13 20.60 1.60
CA PRO A 137 -14.22 22.04 1.70
C PRO A 137 -14.98 22.38 2.97
N THR A 138 -14.31 23.03 3.91
CA THR A 138 -14.98 23.76 4.98
C THR A 138 -15.80 24.83 4.28
N ASN A 139 -17.12 24.78 4.41
CA ASN A 139 -18.09 25.69 3.81
C ASN A 139 -17.58 27.14 3.81
N ASP A 140 -17.00 27.59 2.71
CA ASP A 140 -16.74 28.99 2.33
C ASP A 140 -15.96 28.99 1.01
N SER A 141 -16.64 28.69 -0.12
CA SER A 141 -16.44 29.28 -1.47
C SER A 141 -16.83 28.31 -2.61
N PRO A 142 -17.35 28.81 -3.76
CA PRO A 142 -18.04 28.00 -4.76
C PRO A 142 -17.10 27.32 -5.78
N VAL A 143 -17.62 26.20 -6.29
CA VAL A 143 -17.04 25.25 -7.24
C VAL A 143 -16.82 25.85 -8.64
N GLU A 144 -15.65 25.58 -9.25
CA GLU A 144 -15.53 25.55 -10.72
C GLU A 144 -15.16 24.14 -11.18
N LEU A 145 -16.07 23.57 -11.98
CA LEU A 145 -15.99 22.23 -12.56
C LEU A 145 -15.36 22.34 -13.95
N ASN A 146 -14.07 22.03 -14.07
CA ASN A 146 -13.40 21.96 -15.38
C ASN A 146 -13.32 20.51 -15.87
N ASN A 147 -14.38 20.10 -16.57
CA ASN A 147 -14.40 18.94 -17.45
C ASN A 147 -13.31 19.13 -18.52
N SER A 148 -12.27 18.28 -18.52
CA SER A 148 -11.40 18.16 -19.68
C SER A 148 -11.18 16.69 -20.06
N SER A 149 -11.64 16.40 -21.28
CA SER A 149 -11.66 15.11 -21.94
C SER A 149 -10.26 14.66 -22.36
N CYS A 150 -10.03 13.35 -22.36
CA CYS A 150 -8.82 12.71 -22.87
C CYS A 150 -8.64 12.93 -24.38
N PRO A 151 -7.44 13.29 -24.87
CA PRO A 151 -7.10 13.13 -26.28
C PRO A 151 -6.55 11.73 -26.57
N THR A 152 -7.15 11.10 -27.58
CA THR A 152 -6.69 9.90 -28.27
C THR A 152 -5.46 10.21 -29.11
N SER A 153 -4.37 9.45 -28.97
CA SER A 153 -3.41 9.28 -30.06
C SER A 153 -2.65 7.96 -29.92
N SER A 154 -3.00 7.06 -30.82
CA SER A 154 -2.22 5.92 -31.31
C SER A 154 -0.76 6.29 -31.59
N ILE A 155 0.18 5.37 -31.28
CA ILE A 155 1.29 4.96 -32.16
C ILE A 155 1.87 3.63 -31.61
N SER A 156 2.06 2.72 -32.57
CA SER A 156 2.61 1.37 -32.49
C SER A 156 4.13 1.40 -32.30
N SER A 157 4.66 0.41 -31.55
CA SER A 157 5.69 -0.51 -32.05
C SER A 157 6.16 -1.46 -30.94
N ASP A 158 6.14 -2.74 -31.27
CA ASP A 158 6.44 -3.95 -30.51
C ASP A 158 7.92 -4.10 -30.09
N VAL A 159 8.17 -4.79 -28.97
CA VAL A 159 9.00 -6.03 -28.88
C VAL A 159 8.61 -6.79 -27.58
N PRO A 160 8.30 -8.10 -27.63
CA PRO A 160 7.94 -8.89 -26.45
C PRO A 160 9.17 -9.45 -25.74
N VAL A 161 9.20 -9.38 -24.41
CA VAL A 161 10.09 -10.22 -23.58
C VAL A 161 9.23 -11.29 -22.92
N GLN A 162 9.40 -12.52 -23.40
CA GLN A 162 8.81 -13.73 -22.84
C GLN A 162 9.28 -13.94 -21.39
N ARG A 163 8.34 -14.23 -20.49
CA ARG A 163 8.62 -14.87 -19.21
C ARG A 163 8.37 -16.36 -19.36
N ASN A 164 9.37 -17.18 -19.06
CA ASN A 164 9.19 -18.62 -18.89
C ASN A 164 8.71 -18.92 -17.46
N PRO A 165 7.81 -19.90 -17.28
CA PRO A 165 7.39 -20.44 -15.98
C PRO A 165 8.23 -21.66 -15.55
N ALA A 166 8.02 -22.09 -14.30
CA ALA A 166 8.70 -23.15 -13.52
C ALA A 166 9.96 -22.65 -12.80
N ASP A 167 10.22 -22.99 -11.53
CA ASP A 167 9.94 -24.24 -10.85
C ASP A 167 9.87 -24.01 -9.33
N GLU A 168 8.92 -24.67 -8.67
CA GLU A 168 8.87 -24.79 -7.22
C GLU A 168 9.84 -25.91 -6.82
N THR A 169 11.01 -25.55 -6.30
CA THR A 169 11.80 -26.47 -5.49
C THR A 169 12.51 -25.68 -4.40
N GLU A 170 12.02 -25.87 -3.18
CA GLU A 170 12.66 -25.40 -1.96
C GLU A 170 14.01 -26.10 -1.77
N THR A 171 15.08 -25.34 -1.94
CA THR A 171 16.31 -25.50 -1.15
C THR A 171 16.79 -24.09 -0.81
N SER A 172 16.38 -23.59 0.36
CA SER A 172 16.86 -22.32 0.90
C SER A 172 18.31 -22.48 1.38
N ASP A 173 19.23 -22.66 0.44
CA ASP A 173 20.63 -22.36 0.69
C ASP A 173 20.81 -20.85 0.54
N HIS A 174 21.29 -20.19 1.60
CA HIS A 174 21.55 -18.75 1.63
C HIS A 174 22.80 -18.40 0.81
N HIS A 175 22.85 -18.87 -0.43
CA HIS A 175 23.86 -18.54 -1.41
C HIS A 175 23.37 -17.40 -2.28
N LEU A 176 24.26 -16.43 -2.47
CA LEU A 176 24.10 -15.39 -3.47
C LEU A 176 23.90 -16.05 -4.84
N ARG A 177 22.93 -15.56 -5.61
CA ARG A 177 22.76 -16.00 -7.00
C ARG A 177 24.00 -15.64 -7.83
N GLU A 178 24.13 -16.25 -9.00
CA GLU A 178 25.27 -15.99 -9.88
C GLU A 178 25.36 -14.50 -10.27
N GLU A 179 24.22 -13.83 -10.43
CA GLU A 179 24.11 -12.40 -10.74
C GLU A 179 24.27 -11.46 -9.52
N GLU A 180 24.29 -11.97 -8.29
CA GLU A 180 24.34 -11.18 -7.06
C GLU A 180 25.78 -11.00 -6.55
N GLY A 181 26.13 -9.78 -6.12
CA GLY A 181 27.46 -9.47 -5.62
C GLY A 181 28.54 -9.38 -6.71
N GLN A 182 28.15 -9.16 -7.97
CA GLN A 182 29.07 -8.95 -9.11
C GLN A 182 30.00 -7.74 -8.93
N ASP A 183 29.56 -6.75 -8.13
CA ASP A 183 30.36 -5.56 -7.81
C ASP A 183 31.28 -5.75 -6.59
N LEU A 184 31.25 -6.93 -5.94
CA LEU A 184 32.06 -7.25 -4.77
C LEU A 184 33.31 -8.01 -5.16
N ASP A 185 34.41 -7.75 -4.47
CA ASP A 185 35.59 -8.58 -4.64
C ASP A 185 35.39 -9.98 -4.02
N ALA A 186 36.29 -10.92 -4.33
CA ALA A 186 36.17 -12.31 -3.89
C ALA A 186 36.20 -12.45 -2.36
N LYS A 187 36.87 -11.53 -1.65
CA LYS A 187 36.95 -11.54 -0.19
C LYS A 187 35.64 -11.02 0.40
N GLU A 188 35.14 -9.89 -0.08
CA GLU A 188 33.87 -9.30 0.34
C GLU A 188 32.69 -10.24 0.08
N ARG A 189 32.69 -10.92 -1.06
CA ARG A 189 31.67 -11.92 -1.40
C ARG A 189 31.70 -13.09 -0.43
N ASN A 190 32.88 -13.57 -0.04
CA ASN A 190 33.01 -14.63 0.95
C ASN A 190 32.61 -14.17 2.36
N ASP A 191 33.02 -12.97 2.77
CA ASP A 191 32.63 -12.39 4.05
C ASP A 191 31.09 -12.23 4.14
N LEU A 192 30.43 -11.84 3.04
CA LEU A 192 28.98 -11.77 2.94
C LEU A 192 28.31 -13.14 3.02
N ILE A 193 28.85 -14.15 2.33
CA ILE A 193 28.33 -15.53 2.41
C ILE A 193 28.47 -16.09 3.84
N VAL A 194 29.58 -15.81 4.52
CA VAL A 194 29.77 -16.19 5.93
C VAL A 194 28.73 -15.49 6.81
N LEU A 195 28.55 -14.17 6.65
CA LEU A 195 27.57 -13.40 7.41
C LEU A 195 26.13 -13.92 7.22
N LEU A 196 25.73 -14.22 5.97
CA LEU A 196 24.41 -14.77 5.66
C LEU A 196 24.20 -16.15 6.29
N ASN A 197 25.25 -16.97 6.33
CA ASN A 197 25.22 -18.30 6.94
C ASN A 197 25.28 -18.27 8.48
N GLU A 198 25.90 -17.26 9.08
CA GLU A 198 25.92 -17.06 10.53
C GLU A 198 24.57 -16.57 11.05
N ASN A 199 23.85 -15.77 10.26
CA ASN A 199 22.59 -15.12 10.64
C ASN A 199 21.39 -15.72 9.88
N LYS A 200 21.39 -17.05 9.64
CA LYS A 200 20.32 -17.73 8.88
C LYS A 200 18.94 -17.49 9.47
N ASP A 201 18.84 -17.42 10.79
CA ASP A 201 17.61 -17.13 11.52
C ASP A 201 17.02 -15.75 11.18
N VAL A 202 17.87 -14.75 10.91
CA VAL A 202 17.46 -13.39 10.52
C VAL A 202 17.04 -13.32 9.06
N PHE A 203 17.78 -14.00 8.16
CA PHE A 203 17.58 -13.89 6.72
C PHE A 203 16.68 -14.97 6.10
N ARG A 204 16.08 -15.84 6.93
CA ARG A 204 15.04 -16.77 6.47
C ARG A 204 13.79 -16.01 6.03
N LEU A 205 13.28 -16.36 4.86
CA LEU A 205 11.94 -15.95 4.43
C LEU A 205 10.92 -16.42 5.47
N GLY A 206 10.11 -15.48 5.97
CA GLY A 206 9.10 -15.78 7.00
C GLY A 206 9.64 -15.87 8.44
N GLY A 207 10.77 -15.22 8.74
CA GLY A 207 11.29 -15.15 10.11
C GLY A 207 10.29 -14.63 11.15
N GLU A 208 10.47 -15.07 12.40
CA GLU A 208 9.64 -14.65 13.53
C GLU A 208 9.67 -13.13 13.71
N PRO A 209 8.53 -12.47 14.04
CA PRO A 209 8.51 -11.05 14.37
C PRO A 209 9.55 -10.75 15.45
N THR A 210 10.47 -9.82 15.20
CA THR A 210 11.55 -9.52 16.14
C THR A 210 10.95 -9.06 17.49
N PRO A 211 11.12 -9.82 18.59
CA PRO A 211 10.41 -9.53 19.85
C PRO A 211 11.01 -8.35 20.61
N PHE A 212 12.19 -7.89 20.22
CA PHE A 212 13.00 -6.93 20.98
C PHE A 212 12.82 -5.47 20.58
N VAL A 213 12.09 -5.18 19.51
CA VAL A 213 11.94 -3.80 19.04
C VAL A 213 10.51 -3.32 19.25
N LYS A 214 10.24 -2.83 20.46
CA LYS A 214 9.10 -1.93 20.70
C LYS A 214 9.54 -0.50 20.37
N HIS A 215 9.17 -0.01 19.19
CA HIS A 215 9.25 1.42 18.91
C HIS A 215 8.17 2.13 19.73
N PHE A 216 8.55 2.71 20.86
CA PHE A 216 7.71 3.61 21.64
C PHE A 216 8.24 5.03 21.49
N ILE A 217 7.47 5.90 20.83
CA ILE A 217 7.75 7.34 20.83
C ILE A 217 7.04 7.92 22.06
N ASN A 218 7.79 8.18 23.13
CA ASN A 218 7.26 8.89 24.28
C ASN A 218 7.08 10.37 23.92
N THR A 219 5.89 10.77 23.49
CA THR A 219 5.62 12.18 23.19
C THR A 219 5.30 13.01 24.44
N GLY A 220 5.02 12.39 25.59
CA GLY A 220 4.41 13.09 26.73
C GLY A 220 3.22 13.97 26.29
N ASP A 221 2.91 15.00 27.08
CA ASP A 221 2.05 16.14 26.68
C ASP A 221 2.89 17.26 26.02
N HIS A 222 4.00 16.92 25.38
CA HIS A 222 4.87 17.93 24.78
C HIS A 222 4.27 18.43 23.46
N PRO A 223 4.13 19.75 23.27
CA PRO A 223 3.66 20.30 22.01
C PRO A 223 4.64 19.90 20.90
N PRO A 224 4.18 19.63 19.66
CA PRO A 224 5.03 19.16 18.58
C PRO A 224 6.24 20.08 18.38
N VAL A 225 7.41 19.61 18.83
CA VAL A 225 8.68 20.28 18.56
C VAL A 225 9.09 19.88 17.18
N SER A 226 9.54 20.90 16.51
CA SER A 226 9.42 20.95 15.13
C SER A 226 10.72 21.75 14.81
N THR A 227 11.66 21.24 14.01
CA THR A 227 12.92 21.94 13.61
C THR A 227 13.21 21.78 12.10
N ALA A 228 14.00 22.69 11.52
CA ALA A 228 14.41 22.57 10.12
C ALA A 228 15.37 21.37 9.94
N PRO A 229 15.31 20.63 8.82
CA PRO A 229 16.21 19.51 8.59
C PRO A 229 17.68 19.98 8.54
N TYR A 230 18.57 19.27 9.23
CA TYR A 230 20.02 19.56 9.24
C TYR A 230 20.70 19.38 7.86
N ARG A 231 20.04 18.71 6.90
CA ARG A 231 20.66 18.33 5.63
C ARG A 231 20.57 19.43 4.57
N ILE A 232 21.64 20.21 4.43
CA ILE A 232 21.90 21.04 3.25
C ILE A 232 22.38 20.12 2.13
N SER A 233 21.64 20.02 1.03
CA SER A 233 22.15 19.37 -0.18
C SER A 233 23.19 20.29 -0.85
N PRO A 234 24.35 19.78 -1.29
CA PRO A 234 25.34 20.62 -1.96
C PRO A 234 24.76 21.18 -3.27
N ASN A 235 24.98 22.47 -3.51
CA ASN A 235 24.60 23.13 -4.76
C ASN A 235 25.30 22.44 -5.94
N ARG A 236 24.53 22.02 -6.94
CA ARG A 236 25.08 21.63 -8.24
C ARG A 236 25.78 22.85 -8.85
N LYS A 237 27.07 22.72 -9.14
CA LYS A 237 27.78 23.57 -10.11
C LYS A 237 27.43 23.13 -11.53
#